data_AF-A0A5K7SEB4-F1
#
_entry.id   AF-A0A5K7SEB4-F1
#
_cell.length_a   1.000
_cell.length_b   1.000
_cell.length_c   1.000
_cell.angle_alpha   90.00
_cell.angle_beta   90.00
_cell.angle_gamma   90.00
#
_symmetry.space_group_name_H-M   'P 1'
#
loop_
_entity.id
_entity.type
_entity.pdbx_description
1 polymer ?
#
loop_
_entity_poly.entity_id
_entity_poly.type
_entity_poly.pdbx_seq_one_letter_code
_entity_poly.pdbx_strand_id
1 'polypeptide(L)'
;MKGQIHLPMFVLLAVFGFTLTQCSKTTDPMPAVVDPVMVKLASSATLGSYLTDKDGNALYFFSNDADGNNNCTGACITVWPIFNIAGLTAEQVGTGLTFGDFNAISTPNGNQLTYKGWPLYYYSPGGVRELSGQTTGEAVGGVWFVAKPDYTIMLAKAQLVGKDGKNYVVSAANVYSEGVGKTTYFTDIAGRTLYEFAKDSANINKYTKADFSNNATWPIYETDKIVVPSILDKSLFSSITVFGKKQLVYKGWPMYYFGPDVDATTGMFRGKNMGVSVPVPGVWPAFFKDIPAAPHK
;
A
#
# COMPACT_ATOMS: atom_id res chain seq x y z
N MET A 1 20.24 -104.74 -53.91
CA MET A 1 19.88 -103.43 -53.35
C MET A 1 19.69 -102.48 -54.54
N LYS A 2 18.59 -102.53 -55.34
CA LYS A 2 17.21 -102.02 -55.11
C LYS A 2 17.22 -100.76 -54.25
N GLY A 3 16.82 -99.55 -54.66
CA GLY A 3 16.09 -99.10 -55.85
C GLY A 3 14.95 -98.16 -55.43
N GLN A 4 15.10 -96.86 -55.72
CA GLN A 4 14.11 -95.93 -56.28
C GLN A 4 12.85 -95.43 -55.48
N ILE A 5 12.72 -94.08 -55.49
CA ILE A 5 11.55 -93.16 -55.61
C ILE A 5 10.58 -92.91 -54.42
N HIS A 6 10.43 -91.65 -53.98
CA HIS A 6 9.28 -90.73 -54.21
C HIS A 6 9.19 -89.60 -53.18
N LEU A 7 9.08 -88.37 -53.69
CA LEU A 7 8.72 -87.13 -53.00
C LEU A 7 7.19 -87.06 -52.81
N PRO A 8 6.69 -86.43 -51.73
CA PRO A 8 5.51 -85.58 -51.89
C PRO A 8 5.63 -84.21 -51.20
N MET A 9 5.40 -83.21 -52.05
CA MET A 9 4.74 -81.91 -51.84
C MET A 9 3.95 -81.74 -50.52
N PHE A 10 4.29 -80.71 -49.73
CA PHE A 10 3.39 -80.13 -48.73
C PHE A 10 3.37 -78.59 -48.81
N VAL A 11 2.15 -78.14 -49.11
CA VAL A 11 1.48 -76.83 -49.10
C VAL A 11 2.14 -75.70 -48.29
N LEU A 12 2.35 -74.56 -48.97
CA LEU A 12 2.67 -73.25 -48.39
C LEU A 12 1.38 -72.61 -47.83
N LEU A 13 1.27 -72.42 -46.52
CA LEU A 13 0.22 -71.60 -45.90
C LEU A 13 0.73 -70.17 -45.74
N ALA A 14 0.22 -69.23 -46.54
CA ALA A 14 0.49 -67.81 -46.39
C ALA A 14 -0.42 -67.23 -45.29
N VAL A 15 0.14 -66.93 -44.12
CA VAL A 15 -0.54 -66.19 -43.05
C VAL A 15 -0.37 -64.69 -43.34
N PHE A 16 -1.44 -64.03 -43.75
CA PHE A 16 -1.52 -62.58 -43.91
C PHE A 16 -1.62 -61.95 -42.51
N GLY A 17 -0.51 -61.42 -42.01
CA GLY A 17 -0.47 -60.65 -40.76
C GLY A 17 -1.07 -59.27 -40.96
N PHE A 18 -2.29 -59.06 -40.46
CA PHE A 18 -2.91 -57.73 -40.35
C PHE A 18 -2.23 -56.98 -39.21
N THR A 19 -1.28 -56.09 -39.51
CA THR A 19 -0.72 -55.17 -38.53
C THR A 19 -1.74 -54.08 -38.24
N LEU A 20 -2.37 -54.13 -37.07
CA LEU A 20 -3.19 -53.04 -36.53
C LEU A 20 -2.25 -51.86 -36.20
N THR A 21 -2.24 -50.85 -37.05
CA THR A 21 -1.59 -49.56 -36.77
C THR A 21 -2.39 -48.86 -35.67
N GLN A 22 -1.92 -48.98 -34.43
CA GLN A 22 -2.50 -48.30 -33.28
C GLN A 22 -2.07 -46.82 -33.34
N CYS A 23 -2.98 -45.94 -33.74
CA CYS A 23 -2.81 -44.50 -33.59
C CYS A 23 -2.72 -44.17 -32.08
N SER A 24 -1.51 -44.06 -31.56
CA SER A 24 -1.25 -43.38 -30.29
C SER A 24 -1.70 -41.94 -30.46
N LYS A 25 -2.80 -41.55 -29.80
CA LYS A 25 -3.15 -40.14 -29.62
C LYS A 25 -2.02 -39.51 -28.82
N THR A 26 -1.11 -38.83 -29.48
CA THR A 26 -0.23 -37.84 -28.87
C THR A 26 -1.13 -36.76 -28.30
N THR A 27 -1.40 -36.83 -27.00
CA THR A 27 -1.82 -35.67 -26.23
C THR A 27 -0.61 -34.75 -26.18
N ASP A 28 -0.49 -33.83 -27.13
CA ASP A 28 0.41 -32.68 -26.95
C ASP A 28 0.04 -32.04 -25.60
N PRO A 29 1.00 -31.87 -24.67
CA PRO A 29 0.71 -31.17 -23.44
C PRO A 29 0.34 -29.74 -23.83
N MET A 30 -0.91 -29.36 -23.56
CA MET A 30 -1.37 -28.00 -23.72
C MET A 30 -0.42 -27.08 -22.94
N PRO A 31 0.03 -25.94 -23.51
CA PRO A 31 0.92 -25.02 -22.80
C PRO A 31 0.31 -24.69 -21.45
N ALA A 32 1.07 -24.83 -20.37
CA ALA A 32 0.62 -24.41 -19.05
C ALA A 32 0.22 -22.94 -19.13
N VAL A 33 -1.03 -22.63 -18.78
CA VAL A 33 -1.51 -21.25 -18.68
C VAL A 33 -0.72 -20.62 -17.53
N VAL A 34 0.29 -19.81 -17.86
CA VAL A 34 1.05 -19.05 -16.88
C VAL A 34 0.11 -17.99 -16.33
N ASP A 35 -0.14 -18.01 -15.03
CA ASP A 35 -0.89 -16.97 -14.33
C ASP A 35 -0.23 -15.61 -14.61
N PRO A 36 -0.88 -14.68 -15.35
CA PRO A 36 -0.28 -13.42 -15.73
C PRO A 36 -0.15 -12.46 -14.55
N VAL A 37 -0.75 -12.77 -13.40
CA VAL A 37 -0.84 -11.85 -12.27
C VAL A 37 0.53 -11.59 -11.65
N MET A 38 0.95 -10.32 -11.67
CA MET A 38 2.22 -9.83 -11.15
C MET A 38 2.12 -9.22 -9.75
N VAL A 39 0.94 -8.73 -9.37
CA VAL A 39 0.67 -8.14 -8.05
C VAL A 39 -0.61 -8.74 -7.48
N LYS A 40 -0.56 -9.21 -6.23
CA LYS A 40 -1.64 -9.96 -5.57
C LYS A 40 -1.93 -9.38 -4.19
N LEU A 41 -3.02 -9.85 -3.60
CA LEU A 41 -3.28 -9.69 -2.17
C LEU A 41 -2.99 -11.01 -1.46
N ALA A 42 -2.23 -10.93 -0.37
CA ALA A 42 -2.15 -11.95 0.66
C ALA A 42 -2.91 -11.47 1.91
N SER A 43 -3.11 -12.38 2.88
CA SER A 43 -3.78 -12.06 4.13
C SER A 43 -2.95 -12.48 5.34
N SER A 44 -3.07 -11.71 6.42
CA SER A 44 -2.46 -11.96 7.72
C SER A 44 -3.50 -11.76 8.81
N ALA A 45 -3.49 -12.61 9.84
CA ALA A 45 -4.41 -12.50 10.97
C ALA A 45 -4.21 -11.19 11.76
N THR A 46 -2.99 -10.66 11.80
CA THR A 46 -2.65 -9.45 12.56
C THR A 46 -2.64 -8.19 11.68
N LEU A 47 -2.20 -8.33 10.43
CA LEU A 47 -2.03 -7.21 9.50
C LEU A 47 -3.20 -7.04 8.53
N GLY A 48 -4.09 -8.01 8.38
CA GLY A 48 -5.15 -7.97 7.37
C GLY A 48 -4.62 -8.25 5.96
N SER A 49 -5.28 -7.71 4.93
CA SER A 49 -4.84 -7.86 3.54
C SER A 49 -3.66 -6.94 3.22
N TYR A 50 -2.69 -7.45 2.46
CA TYR A 50 -1.50 -6.69 2.02
C TYR A 50 -1.06 -7.12 0.63
N LEU A 51 -0.38 -6.22 -0.08
CA LEU A 51 0.12 -6.43 -1.43
C LEU A 51 1.35 -7.34 -1.41
N THR A 52 1.40 -8.25 -2.38
CA THR A 52 2.56 -9.09 -2.68
C THR A 52 2.88 -9.05 -4.16
N ASP A 53 4.09 -9.47 -4.52
CA ASP A 53 4.37 -9.85 -5.91
C ASP A 53 3.71 -11.19 -6.29
N LYS A 54 3.96 -11.65 -7.53
CA LYS A 54 3.45 -12.93 -8.05
C LYS A 54 3.86 -14.16 -7.25
N ASP A 55 5.00 -14.10 -6.55
CA ASP A 55 5.59 -15.20 -5.79
C ASP A 55 5.21 -15.14 -4.30
N GLY A 56 4.42 -14.13 -3.90
CA GLY A 56 3.93 -13.95 -2.54
C GLY A 56 4.90 -13.22 -1.60
N ASN A 57 5.96 -12.60 -2.14
CA ASN A 57 6.84 -11.74 -1.34
C ASN A 57 6.11 -10.44 -1.00
N ALA A 58 6.11 -10.03 0.27
CA ALA A 58 5.44 -8.83 0.73
C ALA A 58 6.04 -7.55 0.11
N LEU A 59 5.16 -6.60 -0.19
CA LEU A 59 5.53 -5.26 -0.62
C LEU A 59 5.32 -4.27 0.52
N TYR A 60 6.10 -3.18 0.51
CA TYR A 60 6.16 -2.22 1.60
C TYR A 60 6.04 -0.77 1.13
N PHE A 61 5.44 0.06 1.97
CA PHE A 61 5.46 1.51 1.90
C PHE A 61 6.53 2.09 2.82
N PHE A 62 7.09 3.23 2.42
CA PHE A 62 8.04 4.00 3.20
C PHE A 62 7.43 5.33 3.65
N SER A 63 7.43 5.60 4.95
CA SER A 63 6.88 6.84 5.51
C SER A 63 7.55 8.12 4.97
N ASN A 64 8.82 8.04 4.54
CA ASN A 64 9.50 9.21 3.99
C ASN A 64 9.03 9.57 2.57
N ASP A 65 8.31 8.69 1.88
CA ASP A 65 7.81 8.90 0.50
C ASP A 65 6.44 9.58 0.49
N ALA A 66 6.23 10.44 1.48
CA ALA A 66 4.99 11.18 1.66
C ALA A 66 4.72 12.16 0.52
N ASP A 67 5.70 12.49 -0.33
CA ASP A 67 5.59 13.31 -1.53
C ASP A 67 5.38 12.48 -2.81
N GLY A 68 5.41 11.15 -2.71
CA GLY A 68 5.24 10.21 -3.83
C GLY A 68 6.54 9.89 -4.57
N ASN A 69 7.66 10.45 -4.14
CA ASN A 69 8.98 10.16 -4.69
C ASN A 69 9.69 9.07 -3.90
N ASN A 70 10.64 8.38 -4.53
CA ASN A 70 11.52 7.45 -3.84
C ASN A 70 12.59 8.22 -3.05
N ASN A 71 12.50 8.19 -1.72
CA ASN A 71 13.49 8.76 -0.82
C ASN A 71 14.47 7.70 -0.25
N CYS A 72 14.36 6.44 -0.68
CA CYS A 72 15.23 5.34 -0.29
C CYS A 72 16.41 5.21 -1.28
N THR A 73 17.46 5.99 -1.03
CA THR A 73 18.65 6.06 -1.89
C THR A 73 19.90 5.51 -1.19
N GLY A 74 20.98 5.30 -1.95
CA GLY A 74 22.25 4.80 -1.42
C GLY A 74 22.10 3.43 -0.75
N ALA A 75 22.63 3.28 0.47
CA ALA A 75 22.54 2.03 1.22
C ALA A 75 21.10 1.62 1.58
N CYS A 76 20.13 2.53 1.53
CA CYS A 76 18.74 2.18 1.79
C CYS A 76 18.23 1.15 0.77
N ILE A 77 18.54 1.33 -0.52
CA ILE A 77 17.99 0.49 -1.59
C ILE A 77 18.53 -0.94 -1.60
N THR A 78 19.64 -1.19 -0.91
CA THR A 78 20.17 -2.56 -0.78
C THR A 78 19.36 -3.40 0.21
N VAL A 79 18.81 -2.74 1.24
CA VAL A 79 17.93 -3.36 2.24
C VAL A 79 16.47 -3.28 1.81
N TRP A 80 16.10 -2.23 1.07
CA TRP A 80 14.75 -2.01 0.57
C TRP A 80 14.76 -1.84 -0.96
N PRO A 81 14.99 -2.92 -1.74
CA PRO A 81 14.99 -2.82 -3.19
C PRO A 81 13.64 -2.35 -3.72
N ILE A 82 13.65 -1.57 -4.80
CA ILE A 82 12.41 -1.16 -5.45
C ILE A 82 11.64 -2.39 -5.97
N PHE A 83 10.31 -2.34 -5.93
CA PHE A 83 9.49 -3.25 -6.70
C PHE A 83 9.36 -2.73 -8.13
N ASN A 84 10.09 -3.36 -9.05
CA ASN A 84 10.15 -2.96 -10.46
C ASN A 84 9.29 -3.90 -11.31
N ILE A 85 8.30 -3.32 -11.99
CA ILE A 85 7.54 -3.98 -13.05
C ILE A 85 7.57 -3.06 -14.28
N ALA A 86 8.05 -3.59 -15.40
CA ALA A 86 7.97 -2.91 -16.67
C ALA A 86 6.58 -3.11 -17.28
N GLY A 87 5.83 -2.01 -17.47
CA GLY A 87 4.58 -2.02 -18.23
C GLY A 87 3.49 -2.90 -17.63
N LEU A 88 3.15 -2.69 -16.35
CA LEU A 88 2.04 -3.38 -15.70
C LEU A 88 0.75 -3.20 -16.52
N THR A 89 0.03 -4.29 -16.80
CA THR A 89 -1.29 -4.27 -17.46
C THR A 89 -2.40 -4.62 -16.48
N ALA A 90 -3.65 -4.37 -16.88
CA ALA A 90 -4.82 -4.66 -16.03
C ALA A 90 -4.96 -6.16 -15.72
N GLU A 91 -4.61 -7.04 -16.66
CA GLU A 91 -4.66 -8.49 -16.49
C GLU A 91 -3.60 -9.02 -15.50
N GLN A 92 -2.57 -8.22 -15.23
CA GLN A 92 -1.51 -8.54 -14.29
C GLN A 92 -1.83 -8.11 -12.84
N VAL A 93 -2.98 -7.47 -12.62
CA VAL A 93 -3.43 -7.04 -11.29
C VAL A 93 -4.41 -8.05 -10.72
N GLY A 94 -4.07 -8.62 -9.57
CA GLY A 94 -4.88 -9.64 -8.91
C GLY A 94 -6.20 -9.13 -8.37
N THR A 95 -7.14 -10.06 -8.13
CA THR A 95 -8.47 -9.77 -7.60
C THR A 95 -8.43 -8.93 -6.31
N GLY A 96 -9.34 -7.95 -6.22
CA GLY A 96 -9.44 -7.05 -5.06
C GLY A 96 -8.57 -5.80 -5.17
N LEU A 97 -7.74 -5.70 -6.21
CA LEU A 97 -6.97 -4.51 -6.56
C LEU A 97 -7.55 -3.84 -7.81
N THR A 98 -7.38 -2.54 -7.92
CA THR A 98 -7.81 -1.75 -9.09
C THR A 98 -6.60 -1.30 -9.87
N PHE A 99 -6.55 -1.58 -11.18
CA PHE A 99 -5.40 -1.21 -12.02
C PHE A 99 -5.08 0.28 -11.97
N GLY A 100 -6.10 1.15 -11.95
CA GLY A 100 -5.92 2.60 -11.88
C GLY A 100 -5.31 3.13 -10.56
N ASP A 101 -5.20 2.29 -9.52
CA ASP A 101 -4.44 2.65 -8.31
C ASP A 101 -2.92 2.51 -8.53
N PHE A 102 -2.47 1.87 -9.61
CA PHE A 102 -1.06 1.67 -9.91
C PHE A 102 -0.54 2.68 -10.92
N ASN A 103 0.68 3.14 -10.70
CA ASN A 103 1.46 3.94 -11.64
C ASN A 103 2.95 3.59 -11.49
N ALA A 104 3.85 4.15 -12.29
CA ALA A 104 5.28 3.96 -12.14
C ALA A 104 6.03 5.29 -12.07
N ILE A 105 7.07 5.34 -11.26
CA ILE A 105 8.04 6.45 -11.21
C ILE A 105 9.39 5.97 -11.73
N SER A 106 10.08 6.83 -12.48
CA SER A 106 11.44 6.56 -12.92
C SER A 106 12.41 6.86 -11.80
N THR A 107 13.27 5.90 -11.46
CA THR A 107 14.33 6.05 -10.46
C THR A 107 15.67 5.66 -11.07
N PRO A 108 16.81 6.05 -10.47
CA PRO A 108 18.13 5.56 -10.91
C PRO A 108 18.27 4.02 -10.91
N ASN A 109 17.42 3.31 -10.17
CA ASN A 109 17.44 1.85 -10.05
C ASN A 109 16.41 1.15 -10.97
N GLY A 110 15.67 1.91 -11.79
CA GLY A 110 14.65 1.41 -12.71
C GLY A 110 13.25 2.01 -12.45
N ASN A 111 12.26 1.46 -13.16
CA ASN A 111 10.86 1.89 -13.05
C ASN A 111 10.24 1.25 -11.83
N GLN A 112 10.02 2.05 -10.78
CA GLN A 112 9.41 1.57 -9.55
C GLN A 112 7.90 1.71 -9.64
N LEU A 113 7.20 0.61 -9.32
CA LEU A 113 5.75 0.64 -9.23
C LEU A 113 5.32 1.40 -7.97
N THR A 114 4.25 2.17 -8.10
CA THR A 114 3.56 2.85 -7.00
C THR A 114 2.15 2.29 -6.85
N TYR A 115 1.62 2.31 -5.63
CA TYR A 115 0.21 2.01 -5.36
C TYR A 115 -0.42 3.16 -4.58
N LYS A 116 -1.53 3.70 -5.11
CA LYS A 116 -2.18 4.92 -4.64
C LYS A 116 -1.19 6.09 -4.46
N GLY A 117 -0.16 6.13 -5.31
CA GLY A 117 0.91 7.13 -5.28
C GLY A 117 2.03 6.89 -4.26
N TRP A 118 2.04 5.77 -3.53
CA TRP A 118 3.17 5.38 -2.67
C TRP A 118 4.12 4.44 -3.42
N PRO A 119 5.44 4.71 -3.45
CA PRO A 119 6.42 3.78 -4.01
C PRO A 119 6.44 2.44 -3.27
N LEU A 120 6.50 1.34 -4.02
CA LEU A 120 6.51 -0.03 -3.50
C LEU A 120 7.93 -0.58 -3.42
N TYR A 121 8.24 -1.23 -2.30
CA TYR A 121 9.55 -1.82 -2.04
C TYR A 121 9.42 -3.28 -1.61
N TYR A 122 10.50 -4.04 -1.83
CA TYR A 122 10.76 -5.29 -1.14
C TYR A 122 11.54 -5.03 0.16
N TYR A 123 11.61 -6.04 1.02
CA TYR A 123 12.58 -6.08 2.12
C TYR A 123 13.61 -7.20 1.86
N SER A 124 14.88 -6.85 1.99
CA SER A 124 16.03 -7.73 1.78
C SER A 124 17.06 -7.56 2.91
N PRO A 125 16.74 -7.95 4.15
CA PRO A 125 17.68 -7.83 5.26
C PRO A 125 18.94 -8.64 4.96
N GLY A 126 20.11 -7.99 5.01
CA GLY A 126 21.38 -8.66 4.66
C GLY A 126 21.52 -9.00 3.17
N GLY A 127 20.73 -8.37 2.29
CA GLY A 127 20.83 -8.53 0.83
C GLY A 127 20.06 -9.73 0.25
N VAL A 128 19.38 -10.51 1.09
CA VAL A 128 18.50 -11.60 0.66
C VAL A 128 17.06 -11.19 0.86
N ARG A 129 16.26 -11.25 -0.21
CA ARG A 129 14.84 -10.92 -0.17
C ARG A 129 14.11 -11.84 0.80
N GLU A 130 13.17 -11.26 1.55
CA GLU A 130 12.19 -12.04 2.30
C GLU A 130 11.48 -13.07 1.43
N LEU A 131 11.23 -14.24 2.02
CA LEU A 131 10.50 -15.32 1.36
C LEU A 131 9.00 -15.05 1.37
N SER A 132 8.29 -15.76 0.49
CA SER A 132 6.84 -15.73 0.39
C SER A 132 6.14 -15.85 1.76
N GLY A 133 5.17 -14.96 2.01
CA GLY A 133 4.40 -14.91 3.26
C GLY A 133 5.12 -14.31 4.47
N GLN A 134 6.42 -13.97 4.36
CA GLN A 134 7.11 -13.22 5.41
C GLN A 134 6.75 -11.73 5.34
N THR A 135 6.64 -11.12 6.52
CA THR A 135 6.32 -9.69 6.70
C THR A 135 7.25 -9.04 7.73
N THR A 136 8.49 -9.52 7.84
CA THR A 136 9.46 -9.10 8.86
C THR A 136 9.99 -7.69 8.67
N GLY A 137 9.76 -7.09 7.48
CA GLY A 137 9.94 -5.67 7.23
C GLY A 137 8.92 -4.77 7.93
N GLU A 138 7.80 -5.31 8.42
CA GLU A 138 6.78 -4.53 9.12
C GLU A 138 7.36 -3.79 10.33
N ALA A 139 7.07 -2.50 10.42
CA ALA A 139 7.50 -1.59 11.48
C ALA A 139 9.02 -1.40 11.62
N VAL A 140 9.85 -1.86 10.67
CA VAL A 140 11.30 -1.63 10.72
C VAL A 140 11.60 -0.14 10.77
N GLY A 141 12.37 0.28 11.78
CA GLY A 141 12.70 1.68 12.03
C GLY A 141 11.49 2.60 12.31
N GLY A 142 10.30 2.05 12.50
CA GLY A 142 9.05 2.80 12.65
C GLY A 142 8.63 3.60 11.41
N VAL A 143 9.17 3.26 10.23
CA VAL A 143 8.95 3.99 8.96
C VAL A 143 8.66 3.09 7.77
N TRP A 144 8.75 1.76 7.93
CA TRP A 144 8.44 0.78 6.90
C TRP A 144 7.22 -0.03 7.31
N PHE A 145 6.25 -0.17 6.41
CA PHE A 145 4.99 -0.84 6.69
C PHE A 145 4.54 -1.66 5.49
N VAL A 146 3.93 -2.82 5.73
CA VAL A 146 3.35 -3.65 4.67
C VAL A 146 2.37 -2.81 3.86
N ALA A 147 2.43 -2.93 2.53
CA ALA A 147 1.59 -2.17 1.64
C ALA A 147 0.16 -2.71 1.71
N LYS A 148 -0.71 -2.07 2.51
CA LYS A 148 -2.12 -2.44 2.60
C LYS A 148 -2.99 -1.63 1.64
N PRO A 149 -4.00 -2.25 0.99
CA PRO A 149 -4.86 -1.55 0.05
C PRO A 149 -5.85 -0.58 0.71
N ASP A 150 -6.06 -0.72 2.02
CA ASP A 150 -7.21 -0.21 2.77
C ASP A 150 -6.85 0.64 4.00
N TYR A 151 -5.61 1.10 4.14
CA TYR A 151 -5.23 2.01 5.23
C TYR A 151 -6.20 3.19 5.34
N THR A 152 -6.73 3.43 6.54
CA THR A 152 -7.44 4.68 6.87
C THR A 152 -6.49 5.67 7.51
N ILE A 153 -5.46 5.18 8.21
CA ILE A 153 -4.33 5.98 8.66
C ILE A 153 -3.06 5.44 8.04
N MET A 154 -2.22 6.34 7.55
CA MET A 154 -0.82 6.09 7.21
C MET A 154 0.08 7.02 8.02
N LEU A 155 1.36 6.66 8.10
CA LEU A 155 2.38 7.48 8.72
C LEU A 155 3.27 8.08 7.64
N ALA A 156 3.26 9.40 7.53
CA ALA A 156 4.19 10.18 6.74
C ALA A 156 5.29 10.74 7.64
N LYS A 157 6.53 10.82 7.15
CA LYS A 157 7.66 11.41 7.87
C LYS A 157 8.38 12.43 7.00
N ALA A 158 7.98 13.69 7.15
CA ALA A 158 8.46 14.81 6.34
C ALA A 158 8.54 16.09 7.16
N GLN A 159 9.11 17.14 6.56
CA GLN A 159 9.11 18.49 7.12
C GLN A 159 7.66 19.03 7.14
N LEU A 160 7.25 19.66 8.24
CA LEU A 160 6.02 20.43 8.27
C LEU A 160 6.27 21.80 7.63
N VAL A 161 5.49 22.15 6.61
CA VAL A 161 5.60 23.39 5.83
C VAL A 161 4.24 24.08 5.86
N GLY A 162 4.16 25.22 6.55
CA GLY A 162 2.92 25.99 6.69
C GLY A 162 2.47 26.64 5.38
N LYS A 163 1.22 27.07 5.35
CA LYS A 163 0.66 27.91 4.27
C LYS A 163 1.39 29.25 4.11
N ASP A 164 2.06 29.70 5.16
CA ASP A 164 2.94 30.87 5.17
C ASP A 164 4.33 30.61 4.55
N GLY A 165 4.59 29.39 4.07
CA GLY A 165 5.84 28.96 3.47
C GLY A 165 6.96 28.67 4.47
N LYS A 166 6.67 28.69 5.77
CA LYS A 166 7.68 28.45 6.82
C LYS A 166 7.76 26.99 7.21
N ASN A 167 8.95 26.58 7.65
CA ASN A 167 9.19 25.26 8.20
C ASN A 167 8.88 25.25 9.70
N TYR A 168 8.20 24.21 10.15
CA TYR A 168 7.83 24.01 11.55
C TYR A 168 8.33 22.67 12.09
N VAL A 169 8.64 22.67 13.38
CA VAL A 169 8.80 21.46 14.20
C VAL A 169 7.77 21.47 15.31
N VAL A 170 7.39 20.28 15.78
CA VAL A 170 6.43 20.12 16.88
C VAL A 170 7.07 19.32 18.00
N SER A 171 6.90 19.81 19.23
CA SER A 171 7.34 19.11 20.44
C SER A 171 6.34 18.02 20.85
N ALA A 172 6.74 17.12 21.74
CA ALA A 172 5.84 16.11 22.31
C ALA A 172 4.62 16.72 23.05
N ALA A 173 4.71 17.98 23.48
CA ALA A 173 3.61 18.73 24.08
C ALA A 173 2.70 19.40 23.03
N ASN A 174 2.84 19.06 21.75
CA ASN A 174 2.09 19.63 20.63
C ASN A 174 2.31 21.15 20.45
N VAL A 175 3.46 21.66 20.89
CA VAL A 175 3.85 23.06 20.71
C VAL A 175 4.69 23.19 19.44
N TYR A 176 4.25 24.08 18.54
CA TYR A 176 4.91 24.36 17.27
C TYR A 176 5.93 25.48 17.40
N SER A 177 7.08 25.33 16.75
CA SER A 177 8.07 26.39 16.58
C SER A 177 8.63 26.36 15.17
N GLU A 178 9.02 27.53 14.65
CA GLU A 178 9.72 27.62 13.37
C GLU A 178 11.05 26.86 13.45
N GLY A 179 11.36 26.03 12.45
CA GLY A 179 12.56 25.21 12.45
C GLY A 179 12.54 24.09 11.43
N VAL A 180 13.71 23.50 11.19
CA VAL A 180 13.88 22.37 10.27
C VAL A 180 13.96 21.07 11.08
N GLY A 181 13.14 20.09 10.71
CA GLY A 181 13.08 18.78 11.32
C GLY A 181 11.92 17.96 10.74
N LYS A 182 12.19 16.69 10.42
CA LYS A 182 11.13 15.78 9.98
C LYS A 182 10.26 15.37 11.16
N THR A 183 8.95 15.48 10.99
CA THR A 183 7.93 15.01 11.93
C THR A 183 7.24 13.79 11.33
N THR A 184 6.95 12.79 12.15
CA THR A 184 6.05 11.70 11.75
C THR A 184 4.62 12.10 12.06
N TYR A 185 3.75 12.18 11.05
CA TYR A 185 2.37 12.61 11.17
C TYR A 185 1.41 11.68 10.41
N PHE A 186 0.11 11.82 10.69
CA PHE A 186 -0.91 10.97 10.10
C PHE A 186 -1.38 11.53 8.75
N THR A 187 -1.52 10.63 7.78
CA THR A 187 -2.22 10.89 6.52
C THR A 187 -3.29 9.84 6.29
N ASP A 188 -4.16 10.06 5.31
CA ASP A 188 -4.91 8.96 4.71
C ASP A 188 -4.02 8.16 3.72
N ILE A 189 -4.59 7.13 3.08
CA ILE A 189 -3.87 6.33 2.08
C ILE A 189 -3.49 7.11 0.81
N ALA A 190 -4.19 8.21 0.52
CA ALA A 190 -3.84 9.06 -0.62
C ALA A 190 -2.68 10.02 -0.28
N GLY A 191 -2.28 10.10 1.00
CA GLY A 191 -1.21 10.98 1.48
C GLY A 191 -1.69 12.37 1.90
N ARG A 192 -3.00 12.57 2.09
CA ARG A 192 -3.55 13.83 2.63
C ARG A 192 -3.32 13.91 4.13
N THR A 193 -2.76 15.02 4.61
CA THR A 193 -2.52 15.24 6.04
C THR A 193 -3.84 15.30 6.82
N LEU A 194 -3.85 14.66 7.98
CA LEU A 194 -4.97 14.69 8.92
C LEU A 194 -4.65 15.65 10.07
N TYR A 195 -5.62 16.48 10.43
CA TYR A 195 -5.50 17.54 11.41
C TYR A 195 -6.49 17.39 12.54
N GLU A 196 -6.07 17.81 13.73
CA GLU A 196 -6.97 18.05 14.86
C GLU A 196 -7.36 19.54 14.89
N PHE A 197 -8.40 19.87 15.67
CA PHE A 197 -8.78 21.25 15.94
C PHE A 197 -8.59 21.56 17.42
N ALA A 198 -7.74 22.52 17.75
CA ALA A 198 -7.37 22.81 19.15
C ALA A 198 -8.53 23.20 20.07
N LYS A 199 -9.69 23.58 19.52
CA LYS A 199 -10.89 23.91 20.30
C LYS A 199 -11.82 22.72 20.53
N ASP A 200 -11.62 21.60 19.84
CA ASP A 200 -12.40 20.39 20.06
C ASP A 200 -12.18 19.83 21.47
N SER A 201 -13.10 18.97 21.88
CA SER A 201 -13.03 18.21 23.13
C SER A 201 -13.17 16.73 22.83
N ALA A 202 -12.93 15.89 23.83
CA ALA A 202 -12.99 14.44 23.72
C ALA A 202 -14.31 13.98 23.08
N ASN A 203 -14.19 13.47 21.85
CA ASN A 203 -15.27 12.97 21.01
C ASN A 203 -16.31 14.03 20.60
N ILE A 204 -15.93 15.32 20.58
CA ILE A 204 -16.82 16.44 20.24
C ILE A 204 -16.16 17.30 19.17
N ASN A 205 -16.75 17.28 17.97
CA ASN A 205 -16.47 18.24 16.91
C ASN A 205 -17.19 19.56 17.21
N LYS A 206 -16.43 20.65 17.35
CA LYS A 206 -16.92 22.02 17.57
C LYS A 206 -16.69 22.94 16.37
N TYR A 207 -16.07 22.44 15.31
CA TYR A 207 -15.82 23.22 14.11
C TYR A 207 -17.01 23.17 13.14
N THR A 208 -17.43 21.97 12.75
CA THR A 208 -18.36 21.75 11.64
C THR A 208 -19.74 22.32 11.97
N LYS A 209 -20.33 23.08 11.04
CA LYS A 209 -21.70 23.57 11.14
C LYS A 209 -22.70 22.51 10.64
N ALA A 210 -23.94 22.58 11.13
CA ALA A 210 -25.01 21.65 10.74
C ALA A 210 -25.31 21.63 9.24
N ASP A 211 -25.12 22.77 8.57
CA ASP A 211 -25.29 22.93 7.13
C ASP A 211 -24.01 22.65 6.32
N PHE A 212 -22.92 22.26 6.99
CA PHE A 212 -21.59 22.06 6.41
C PHE A 212 -21.03 23.27 5.65
N SER A 213 -21.54 24.48 5.88
CA SER A 213 -21.12 25.69 5.15
C SER A 213 -19.64 26.05 5.32
N ASN A 214 -18.98 25.57 6.38
CA ASN A 214 -17.55 25.74 6.63
C ASN A 214 -16.69 24.51 6.29
N ASN A 215 -17.29 23.43 5.80
CA ASN A 215 -16.60 22.16 5.52
C ASN A 215 -15.68 22.24 4.29
N ALA A 216 -15.83 23.27 3.44
CA ALA A 216 -14.93 23.49 2.30
C ALA A 216 -13.49 23.81 2.74
N THR A 217 -13.30 24.44 3.90
CA THR A 217 -11.97 24.78 4.41
C THR A 217 -11.38 23.65 5.25
N TRP A 218 -12.16 23.11 6.19
CA TRP A 218 -11.73 22.00 7.03
C TRP A 218 -12.77 20.88 6.99
N PRO A 219 -12.72 20.02 5.96
CA PRO A 219 -13.64 18.91 5.85
C PRO A 219 -13.43 17.90 6.97
N ILE A 220 -14.50 17.31 7.52
CA ILE A 220 -14.37 16.13 8.38
C ILE A 220 -13.72 14.97 7.61
N TYR A 221 -12.89 14.18 8.29
CA TYR A 221 -12.43 12.90 7.73
C TYR A 221 -13.54 11.85 7.90
N GLU A 222 -14.32 11.66 6.83
CA GLU A 222 -15.53 10.84 6.85
C GLU A 222 -15.22 9.33 6.70
N THR A 223 -15.02 8.63 7.82
CA THR A 223 -14.90 7.16 7.87
C THR A 223 -15.14 6.65 9.30
N ASP A 224 -15.62 5.43 9.43
CA ASP A 224 -15.67 4.66 10.67
C ASP A 224 -14.75 3.42 10.64
N LYS A 225 -14.07 3.17 9.52
CA LYS A 225 -13.11 2.08 9.37
C LYS A 225 -11.78 2.44 10.06
N ILE A 226 -11.23 1.48 10.81
CA ILE A 226 -9.96 1.63 11.53
C ILE A 226 -8.95 0.63 10.96
N VAL A 227 -8.12 1.11 10.03
CA VAL A 227 -7.03 0.35 9.42
C VAL A 227 -5.76 1.19 9.55
N VAL A 228 -4.90 0.80 10.48
CA VAL A 228 -3.77 1.63 10.93
C VAL A 228 -2.47 0.83 10.93
N PRO A 229 -1.29 1.47 10.85
CA PRO A 229 0.01 0.81 10.96
C PRO A 229 0.16 0.08 12.30
N SER A 230 0.89 -1.03 12.31
CA SER A 230 1.00 -1.91 13.49
C SER A 230 1.56 -1.21 14.74
N ILE A 231 2.30 -0.12 14.57
CA ILE A 231 2.86 0.66 15.67
C ILE A 231 1.85 1.60 16.35
N LEU A 232 0.63 1.71 15.82
CA LEU A 232 -0.45 2.48 16.42
C LEU A 232 -1.39 1.57 17.20
N ASP A 233 -1.76 1.99 18.41
CA ASP A 233 -2.76 1.29 19.21
C ASP A 233 -4.16 1.56 18.64
N LYS A 234 -4.75 0.53 18.04
CA LYS A 234 -6.09 0.56 17.45
C LYS A 234 -7.19 0.93 18.46
N SER A 235 -7.00 0.63 19.75
CA SER A 235 -8.00 0.92 20.80
C SER A 235 -8.15 2.42 21.09
N LEU A 236 -7.16 3.23 20.69
CA LEU A 236 -7.21 4.68 20.81
C LEU A 236 -8.01 5.35 19.69
N PHE A 237 -8.47 4.57 18.70
CA PHE A 237 -9.32 5.05 17.62
C PHE A 237 -10.79 4.72 17.90
N SER A 238 -11.67 5.64 17.53
CA SER A 238 -13.11 5.47 17.59
C SER A 238 -13.78 6.28 16.46
N SER A 239 -15.10 6.31 16.41
CA SER A 239 -15.84 7.20 15.52
C SER A 239 -16.96 7.93 16.26
N ILE A 240 -17.23 9.15 15.80
CA ILE A 240 -18.37 9.96 16.24
C ILE A 240 -19.32 10.22 15.07
N THR A 241 -20.53 10.69 15.36
CA THR A 241 -21.48 11.12 14.34
C THR A 241 -21.61 12.64 14.37
N VAL A 242 -21.32 13.30 13.25
CA VAL A 242 -21.44 14.75 13.07
C VAL A 242 -22.47 15.00 11.98
N PHE A 243 -23.66 15.48 12.38
CA PHE A 243 -24.80 15.76 11.49
C PHE A 243 -25.10 14.62 10.50
N GLY A 244 -25.10 13.37 10.99
CA GLY A 244 -25.40 12.17 10.21
C GLY A 244 -24.19 11.53 9.51
N LYS A 245 -23.00 12.16 9.55
CA LYS A 245 -21.77 11.62 8.96
C LYS A 245 -20.86 11.02 10.02
N LYS A 246 -20.19 9.91 9.69
CA LYS A 246 -19.18 9.31 10.56
C LYS A 246 -17.88 10.09 10.46
N GLN A 247 -17.28 10.43 11.59
CA GLN A 247 -15.96 11.07 11.63
C GLN A 247 -15.04 10.24 12.50
N LEU A 248 -13.84 9.96 11.98
CA LEU A 248 -12.83 9.21 12.72
C LEU A 248 -12.23 10.07 13.83
N VAL A 249 -11.90 9.42 14.95
CA VAL A 249 -11.35 10.04 16.15
C VAL A 249 -10.11 9.28 16.60
N TYR A 250 -9.09 9.99 17.08
CA TYR A 250 -7.91 9.41 17.74
C TYR A 250 -7.65 10.09 19.08
N LYS A 251 -7.56 9.31 20.17
CA LYS A 251 -7.42 9.80 21.55
C LYS A 251 -8.45 10.89 21.91
N GLY A 252 -9.67 10.76 21.37
CA GLY A 252 -10.75 11.73 21.56
C GLY A 252 -10.73 12.95 20.62
N TRP A 253 -9.70 13.15 19.80
CA TRP A 253 -9.66 14.25 18.83
C TRP A 253 -10.35 13.88 17.51
N PRO A 254 -11.37 14.63 17.05
CA PRO A 254 -11.95 14.48 15.72
C PRO A 254 -10.95 14.82 14.61
N MET A 255 -10.97 14.06 13.52
CA MET A 255 -10.04 14.24 12.40
C MET A 255 -10.62 15.06 11.26
N TYR A 256 -9.80 15.95 10.70
CA TYR A 256 -10.14 16.82 9.58
C TYR A 256 -9.08 16.76 8.49
N TYR A 257 -9.48 17.18 7.29
CA TYR A 257 -8.56 17.60 6.24
C TYR A 257 -8.41 19.12 6.25
N PHE A 258 -7.43 19.62 5.50
CA PHE A 258 -7.37 21.01 5.08
C PHE A 258 -7.64 21.09 3.59
N GLY A 259 -8.75 21.71 3.18
CA GLY A 259 -9.16 21.78 1.76
C GLY A 259 -8.07 22.37 0.84
N PRO A 260 -7.36 23.43 1.26
CA PRO A 260 -6.25 23.97 0.50
C PRO A 260 -4.94 23.16 0.53
N ASP A 261 -4.85 21.99 1.19
CA ASP A 261 -3.68 21.08 1.07
C ASP A 261 -3.65 20.43 -0.30
N VAL A 262 -3.45 21.24 -1.32
CA VAL A 262 -3.36 20.85 -2.70
C VAL A 262 -2.37 21.78 -3.37
N ASP A 263 -1.46 21.18 -4.12
CA ASP A 263 -0.59 21.93 -5.00
C ASP A 263 -1.43 22.59 -6.09
N ALA A 264 -1.44 23.91 -6.13
CA ALA A 264 -2.30 24.66 -7.06
C ALA A 264 -1.95 24.43 -8.54
N THR A 265 -0.73 23.93 -8.83
CA THR A 265 -0.26 23.70 -10.19
C THR A 265 -0.49 22.26 -10.64
N THR A 266 -0.18 21.30 -9.78
CA THR A 266 -0.23 19.86 -10.10
C THR A 266 -1.51 19.18 -9.62
N GLY A 267 -2.29 19.83 -8.77
CA GLY A 267 -3.44 19.21 -8.08
C GLY A 267 -3.04 18.18 -7.03
N MET A 268 -1.74 18.06 -6.71
CA MET A 268 -1.22 17.05 -5.79
C MET A 268 -1.36 17.49 -4.34
N PHE A 269 -2.12 16.74 -3.55
CA PHE A 269 -2.31 16.97 -2.11
C PHE A 269 -1.34 16.19 -1.23
N ARG A 270 -0.70 15.17 -1.80
CA ARG A 270 0.16 14.22 -1.11
C ARG A 270 1.34 14.92 -0.43
N GLY A 271 1.48 14.72 0.88
CA GLY A 271 2.58 15.28 1.68
C GLY A 271 2.44 16.76 2.02
N LYS A 272 1.42 17.45 1.48
CA LYS A 272 1.13 18.84 1.86
C LYS A 272 0.58 18.87 3.29
N ASN A 273 1.06 19.82 4.08
CA ASN A 273 0.71 19.99 5.48
C ASN A 273 0.55 21.48 5.84
N MET A 274 0.04 22.28 4.89
CA MET A 274 -0.06 23.74 5.00
C MET A 274 -1.02 24.20 6.11
N GLY A 275 -1.97 23.35 6.49
CA GLY A 275 -2.92 23.61 7.56
C GLY A 275 -2.25 23.90 8.91
N VAL A 276 -1.02 23.41 9.14
CA VAL A 276 -0.30 23.57 10.42
C VAL A 276 -0.09 25.01 10.83
N SER A 277 -0.14 25.97 9.90
CA SER A 277 0.07 27.40 10.18
C SER A 277 -1.19 28.24 10.00
N VAL A 278 -2.38 27.63 9.94
CA VAL A 278 -3.63 28.32 9.63
C VAL A 278 -4.55 28.39 10.85
N PRO A 279 -5.11 29.57 11.21
CA PRO A 279 -4.63 30.90 10.83
C PRO A 279 -3.24 31.21 11.43
N VAL A 280 -2.85 30.49 12.48
CA VAL A 280 -1.53 30.52 13.12
C VAL A 280 -1.18 29.11 13.62
N PRO A 281 0.11 28.82 13.85
CA PRO A 281 0.53 27.51 14.37
C PRO A 281 -0.20 27.07 15.64
N GLY A 282 -0.54 25.79 15.71
CA GLY A 282 -1.18 25.17 16.87
C GLY A 282 -2.72 25.29 16.94
N VAL A 283 -3.38 25.98 16.00
CA VAL A 283 -4.85 25.96 15.92
C VAL A 283 -5.35 24.68 15.24
N TRP A 284 -4.65 24.27 14.19
CA TRP A 284 -4.91 23.05 13.43
C TRP A 284 -3.62 22.24 13.26
N PRO A 285 -3.10 21.67 14.35
CA PRO A 285 -1.88 20.89 14.26
C PRO A 285 -2.15 19.56 13.54
N ALA A 286 -1.12 19.04 12.86
CA ALA A 286 -1.18 17.72 12.25
C ALA A 286 -1.15 16.63 13.33
N PHE A 287 -1.90 15.55 13.11
CA PHE A 287 -1.90 14.40 14.03
C PHE A 287 -0.54 13.71 14.05
N PHE A 288 -0.05 13.34 15.24
CA PHE A 288 1.07 12.43 15.42
C PHE A 288 0.77 11.41 16.52
N LYS A 289 1.52 10.30 16.56
CA LYS A 289 1.27 9.17 17.47
C LYS A 289 1.18 9.61 18.94
N ASP A 290 2.07 10.51 19.36
CA ASP A 290 2.25 10.84 20.77
C ASP A 290 1.45 12.08 21.23
N ILE A 291 0.45 12.54 20.46
CA ILE A 291 -0.39 13.67 20.91
C ILE A 291 -1.06 13.37 22.26
N PRO A 292 -1.23 14.38 23.13
CA PRO A 292 -2.05 14.28 24.32
C PRO A 292 -3.51 13.91 23.99
N ALA A 293 -4.19 13.24 24.91
CA ALA A 293 -5.62 13.00 24.78
C ALA A 293 -6.42 14.31 24.78
N ALA A 294 -7.53 14.31 24.03
CA ALA A 294 -8.41 15.46 23.96
C ALA A 294 -9.01 15.81 25.34
N PRO A 295 -9.18 17.10 25.66
CA PRO A 295 -9.74 17.51 26.93
C PRO A 295 -11.23 17.13 27.03
N HIS A 296 -11.70 16.71 28.20
CA HIS A 296 -13.11 16.36 28.43
C HIS A 296 -14.06 17.58 28.60
N LYS A 297 -13.56 18.81 28.46
CA LYS A 297 -14.28 20.05 28.82
C LYS A 297 -15.40 20.42 27.86
#